data_AF-A0A2E0VJ27-F1
#
_entry.id   AF-A0A2E0VJ27-F1
#
_cell.length_a   1.000
_cell.length_b   1.000
_cell.length_c   1.000
_cell.angle_alpha   90.00
_cell.angle_beta   90.00
_cell.angle_gamma   90.00
#
_symmetry.space_group_name_H-M   'P 1'
#
loop_
_entity.id
_entity.type
_entity.pdbx_description
1 polymer ?
#
loop_
_entity_poly.entity_id
_entity_poly.type
_entity_poly.pdbx_seq_one_letter_code
_entity_poly.pdbx_strand_id
1 'polypeptide(L)'
;MFSAKVLADSFYEDSRLTTLELTYPRFVHSEVLTHRMLSRNAASSRAIPVSRMLQDVRDNPVIPIHWGKNQKGMQAWQEVDPDGAAMSEALWLAARDEAVSVVEQMQKIGVHKQIANRLLEPWMWITVIASATNWSNFFALRCHPDAEPHIRKIANLAKVAIIKSSPQILEAGQWHLPLIGFDGDEKLTTIERVPVSTGRCARVSYLTHDGKRDVRADIDLHDRLVQAGHWSPFEHQAMAAPTRSSAGGNFGSRWIQYRKTFEGECR
;
A
#
# COMPACT_ATOMS: atom_id res chain seq x y z
N MET A 1 -6.73 9.76 -6.43
CA MET A 1 -6.98 8.66 -7.35
C MET A 1 -7.15 7.33 -6.61
N PHE A 2 -8.23 6.59 -6.85
CA PHE A 2 -8.29 5.18 -6.45
C PHE A 2 -7.57 4.31 -7.49
N SER A 3 -6.72 3.39 -7.05
CA SER A 3 -6.05 2.44 -7.96
C SER A 3 -5.78 1.12 -7.25
N ALA A 4 -5.94 0.01 -7.96
CA ALA A 4 -5.51 -1.31 -7.53
C ALA A 4 -4.80 -2.01 -8.69
N LYS A 5 -3.51 -2.32 -8.49
CA LYS A 5 -2.67 -2.97 -9.50
C LYS A 5 -2.05 -4.22 -8.92
N VAL A 6 -2.09 -5.32 -9.66
CA VAL A 6 -1.34 -6.52 -9.31
C VAL A 6 0.14 -6.30 -9.66
N LEU A 7 1.01 -6.41 -8.66
CA LEU A 7 2.46 -6.30 -8.81
C LEU A 7 3.14 -7.67 -9.00
N ALA A 8 2.56 -8.71 -8.41
CA ALA A 8 2.91 -10.10 -8.64
C ALA A 8 1.73 -10.99 -8.27
N ASP A 9 1.61 -12.12 -8.96
CA ASP A 9 0.55 -13.10 -8.76
C ASP A 9 1.13 -14.47 -9.07
N SER A 10 1.22 -15.31 -8.05
CA SER A 10 1.87 -16.61 -8.15
C SER A 10 0.98 -17.68 -7.55
N PHE A 11 1.03 -18.86 -8.14
CA PHE A 11 0.32 -20.03 -7.66
C PHE A 11 1.28 -21.19 -7.52
N TYR A 12 1.24 -21.84 -6.36
CA TYR A 12 2.05 -23.01 -6.07
C TYR A 12 1.19 -24.05 -5.34
N GLU A 13 1.12 -25.26 -5.92
CA GLU A 13 0.24 -26.35 -5.49
C GLU A 13 -1.22 -25.94 -5.28
N ASP A 14 -1.61 -25.61 -4.04
CA ASP A 14 -2.96 -25.26 -3.60
C ASP A 14 -3.05 -23.83 -3.04
N SER A 15 -1.99 -23.02 -3.18
CA SER A 15 -1.90 -21.69 -2.60
C SER A 15 -1.58 -20.63 -3.65
N ARG A 16 -2.42 -19.60 -3.73
CA ARG A 16 -2.21 -18.39 -4.54
C ARG A 16 -1.67 -17.27 -3.65
N LEU A 17 -0.54 -16.68 -3.99
CA LEU A 17 0.01 -15.48 -3.35
C LEU A 17 -0.09 -14.31 -4.33
N THR A 18 -0.76 -13.24 -3.91
CA THR A 18 -0.84 -11.99 -4.68
C THR A 18 -0.22 -10.84 -3.92
N THR A 19 0.45 -9.96 -4.64
CA THR A 19 0.92 -8.66 -4.16
C THR A 19 0.26 -7.55 -4.97
N LEU A 20 -0.38 -6.61 -4.29
CA LEU A 20 -1.09 -5.48 -4.88
C LEU A 20 -0.43 -4.15 -4.51
N GLU A 21 -0.45 -3.20 -5.44
CA GLU A 21 -0.30 -1.77 -5.16
C GLU A 21 -1.69 -1.14 -5.10
N LEU A 22 -2.04 -0.59 -3.94
CA LEU A 22 -3.34 -0.01 -3.65
C LEU A 22 -3.17 1.47 -3.35
N THR A 23 -3.88 2.33 -4.07
CA THR A 23 -3.96 3.76 -3.78
C THR A 23 -5.38 4.15 -3.41
N TYR A 24 -5.55 4.81 -2.26
CA TYR A 24 -6.85 5.16 -1.68
C TYR A 24 -6.70 6.34 -0.70
N PRO A 25 -7.81 6.93 -0.19
CA PRO A 25 -7.74 7.99 0.79
C PRO A 25 -7.03 7.58 2.08
N ARG A 26 -6.14 8.45 2.58
CA ARG A 26 -5.39 8.16 3.80
C ARG A 26 -6.30 7.98 5.03
N PHE A 27 -7.43 8.69 5.09
CA PHE A 27 -8.33 8.64 6.24
C PHE A 27 -9.00 7.27 6.48
N VAL A 28 -9.07 6.39 5.48
CA VAL A 28 -9.57 5.00 5.67
C VAL A 28 -8.47 3.98 5.93
N HIS A 29 -7.20 4.41 6.02
CA HIS A 29 -6.09 3.49 6.17
C HIS A 29 -6.17 2.68 7.48
N SER A 30 -6.64 3.29 8.57
CA SER A 30 -6.84 2.60 9.85
C SER A 30 -7.75 1.38 9.74
N GLU A 31 -8.78 1.44 8.89
CA GLU A 31 -9.67 0.31 8.64
C GLU A 31 -9.00 -0.81 7.86
N VAL A 32 -8.15 -0.47 6.88
CA VAL A 32 -7.30 -1.45 6.18
C VAL A 32 -6.33 -2.11 7.16
N LEU A 33 -5.82 -1.36 8.14
CA LEU A 33 -4.88 -1.86 9.13
C LEU A 33 -5.46 -2.99 10.01
N THR A 34 -6.78 -3.05 10.20
CA THR A 34 -7.46 -4.11 10.96
C THR A 34 -7.32 -5.52 10.37
N HIS A 35 -6.99 -5.62 9.08
CA HIS A 35 -6.87 -6.91 8.37
C HIS A 35 -5.47 -7.50 8.52
N ARG A 36 -5.29 -8.27 9.60
CA ARG A 36 -3.99 -8.83 10.03
C ARG A 36 -3.34 -9.84 9.07
N MET A 37 -4.12 -10.43 8.16
CA MET A 37 -3.60 -11.38 7.16
C MET A 37 -2.80 -10.70 6.03
N LEU A 38 -2.77 -9.36 5.99
CA LEU A 38 -2.05 -8.61 4.97
C LEU A 38 -0.65 -8.21 5.45
N SER A 39 0.38 -8.64 4.72
CA SER A 39 1.72 -8.03 4.79
C SER A 39 1.68 -6.70 4.05
N ARG A 40 2.19 -5.62 4.63
CA ARG A 40 1.94 -4.26 4.13
C ARG A 40 3.15 -3.33 4.26
N ASN A 41 3.41 -2.58 3.18
CA ASN A 41 4.25 -1.38 3.20
C ASN A 41 3.46 -0.20 2.68
N ALA A 42 3.35 0.85 3.49
CA ALA A 42 2.62 2.07 3.15
C ALA A 42 3.57 3.25 2.95
N ALA A 43 3.25 4.09 1.96
CA ALA A 43 3.95 5.36 1.77
C ALA A 43 3.82 6.23 3.03
N SER A 44 4.96 6.60 3.62
CA SER A 44 5.03 7.45 4.80
C SER A 44 5.08 8.92 4.42
N SER A 45 4.14 9.72 4.94
CA SER A 45 4.20 11.19 4.85
C SER A 45 5.44 11.76 5.55
N ARG A 46 6.04 11.02 6.50
CA ARG A 46 7.31 11.39 7.14
C ARG A 46 8.51 11.24 6.21
N ALA A 47 8.41 10.44 5.17
CA ALA A 47 9.48 10.27 4.19
C ALA A 47 9.44 11.38 3.13
N ILE A 48 8.27 11.94 2.84
CA ILE A 48 8.06 12.85 1.72
C ILE A 48 8.24 14.32 2.16
N PRO A 49 8.98 15.16 1.39
CA PRO A 49 9.14 16.58 1.70
C PRO A 49 7.81 17.34 1.84
N VAL A 50 7.76 18.33 2.74
CA VAL A 50 6.54 19.12 3.00
C VAL A 50 6.06 19.83 1.73
N SER A 51 6.97 20.46 0.97
CA SER A 51 6.64 21.14 -0.29
C SER A 51 5.94 20.22 -1.29
N ARG A 52 6.40 18.97 -1.41
CA ARG A 52 5.78 18.00 -2.30
C ARG A 52 4.38 17.60 -1.81
N MET A 53 4.18 17.41 -0.50
CA MET A 53 2.85 17.08 0.03
C MET A 53 1.86 18.23 -0.10
N LEU A 54 2.31 19.47 0.06
CA LEU A 54 1.51 20.65 -0.23
C LEU A 54 1.07 20.69 -1.69
N GLN A 55 1.99 20.42 -2.63
CA GLN A 55 1.68 20.37 -4.05
C GLN A 55 0.67 19.26 -4.39
N ASP A 56 0.92 18.03 -3.91
CA ASP A 56 0.04 16.89 -4.17
C ASP A 56 -1.40 17.14 -3.66
N VAL A 57 -1.55 17.79 -2.50
CA VAL A 57 -2.87 18.11 -1.92
C VAL A 57 -3.56 19.25 -2.68
N ARG A 58 -2.82 20.20 -3.26
CA ARG A 58 -3.41 21.24 -4.11
C ARG A 58 -3.91 20.67 -5.43
N ASP A 59 -3.05 19.91 -6.11
CA ASP A 59 -3.28 19.46 -7.47
C ASP A 59 -4.26 18.28 -7.52
N ASN A 60 -4.23 17.41 -6.51
CA ASN A 60 -5.01 16.19 -6.48
C ASN A 60 -5.46 15.82 -5.05
N PRO A 61 -6.24 16.69 -4.38
CA PRO A 61 -6.78 16.37 -3.06
C PRO A 61 -7.67 15.13 -3.13
N VAL A 62 -7.78 14.42 -2.01
CA VAL A 62 -8.91 13.52 -1.82
C VAL A 62 -10.18 14.35 -1.66
N ILE A 63 -11.19 14.03 -2.47
CA ILE A 63 -12.58 14.45 -2.27
C ILE A 63 -13.39 13.21 -1.87
N PRO A 64 -14.20 13.28 -0.79
CA PRO A 64 -15.09 12.19 -0.43
C PRO A 64 -16.03 11.78 -1.59
N ILE A 65 -16.20 10.48 -1.80
CA ILE A 65 -17.05 9.93 -2.88
C ILE A 65 -18.51 9.73 -2.45
N HIS A 66 -18.84 10.07 -1.20
CA HIS A 66 -20.15 9.88 -0.61
C HIS A 66 -20.35 10.88 0.54
N TRP A 67 -21.29 11.80 0.37
CA TRP A 67 -21.66 12.82 1.36
C TRP A 67 -22.87 12.36 2.17
N GLY A 68 -22.64 11.35 3.01
CA GLY A 68 -23.68 10.68 3.78
C GLY A 68 -24.44 11.63 4.72
N LYS A 69 -25.77 11.57 4.67
CA LYS A 69 -26.66 12.29 5.59
C LYS A 69 -26.50 11.76 7.01
N ASN A 70 -26.50 12.67 7.98
CA ASN A 70 -26.45 12.31 9.39
C ASN A 70 -27.67 11.47 9.81
N GLN A 71 -27.43 10.33 10.46
CA GLN A 71 -28.45 9.42 10.96
C GLN A 71 -27.93 8.57 12.13
N LYS A 72 -28.83 7.86 12.84
CA LYS A 72 -28.41 6.94 13.91
C LYS A 72 -27.63 5.75 13.34
N GLY A 73 -26.61 5.31 14.06
CA GLY A 73 -25.74 4.19 13.67
C GLY A 73 -24.46 4.64 12.96
N MET A 74 -23.68 3.69 12.45
CA MET A 74 -22.39 3.95 11.78
C MET A 74 -22.50 4.11 10.26
N GLN A 75 -23.67 3.81 9.68
CA GLN A 75 -23.88 3.79 8.24
C GLN A 75 -24.65 5.02 7.79
N ALA A 76 -24.35 5.53 6.60
CA ALA A 76 -25.05 6.64 5.97
C ALA A 76 -25.54 6.25 4.57
N TRP A 77 -26.70 5.63 4.49
CA TRP A 77 -27.25 5.05 3.25
C TRP A 77 -27.69 6.06 2.22
N GLN A 78 -28.13 7.23 2.70
CA GLN A 78 -28.61 8.33 1.87
C GLN A 78 -27.58 9.45 1.94
N GLU A 79 -27.31 10.09 0.81
CA GLU A 79 -26.56 11.33 0.80
C GLU A 79 -27.46 12.50 1.21
N VAL A 80 -26.84 13.63 1.52
CA VAL A 80 -27.52 14.92 1.49
C VAL A 80 -28.06 15.20 0.07
N ASP A 81 -28.94 16.19 -0.07
CA ASP A 81 -29.42 16.59 -1.39
C ASP A 81 -28.26 17.15 -2.26
N PRO A 82 -28.45 17.27 -3.60
CA PRO A 82 -27.37 17.70 -4.49
C PRO A 82 -26.73 19.05 -4.12
N ASP A 83 -27.53 20.00 -3.63
CA ASP A 83 -27.03 21.31 -3.19
C ASP A 83 -26.17 21.18 -1.92
N GLY A 84 -26.62 20.35 -0.97
CA GLY A 84 -25.86 20.01 0.23
C GLY A 84 -24.56 19.27 -0.07
N ALA A 85 -24.55 18.39 -1.08
CA ALA A 85 -23.34 17.67 -1.50
C ALA A 85 -22.32 18.64 -2.12
N ALA A 86 -22.77 19.53 -3.02
CA ALA A 86 -21.94 20.57 -3.62
C ALA A 86 -21.37 21.52 -2.54
N MET A 87 -22.20 21.93 -1.57
CA MET A 87 -21.75 22.75 -0.44
C MET A 87 -20.74 22.00 0.45
N SER A 88 -20.95 20.71 0.69
CA SER A 88 -20.03 19.89 1.49
C SER A 88 -18.65 19.77 0.83
N GLU A 89 -18.60 19.57 -0.49
CA GLU A 89 -17.36 19.58 -1.25
C GLU A 89 -16.67 20.94 -1.20
N ALA A 90 -17.41 22.03 -1.37
CA ALA A 90 -16.87 23.39 -1.28
C ALA A 90 -16.26 23.67 0.11
N LEU A 91 -16.95 23.30 1.19
CA LEU A 91 -16.44 23.45 2.56
C LEU A 91 -15.22 22.56 2.83
N TRP A 92 -15.20 21.36 2.28
CA TRP A 92 -14.07 20.44 2.38
C TRP A 92 -12.81 20.99 1.71
N LEU A 93 -12.97 21.62 0.54
CA LEU A 93 -11.89 22.29 -0.19
C LEU A 93 -11.46 23.59 0.49
N ALA A 94 -12.39 24.36 1.06
CA ALA A 94 -12.03 25.53 1.86
C ALA A 94 -11.19 25.14 3.09
N ALA A 95 -11.58 24.08 3.80
CA ALA A 95 -10.81 23.55 4.93
C ALA A 95 -9.41 23.06 4.51
N ARG A 96 -9.29 22.47 3.31
CA ARG A 96 -7.98 22.10 2.73
C ARG A 96 -7.09 23.32 2.59
N ASP A 97 -7.62 24.41 2.02
CA ASP A 97 -6.85 25.60 1.71
C ASP A 97 -6.32 26.29 2.98
N GLU A 98 -7.14 26.31 4.04
CA GLU A 98 -6.71 26.74 5.37
C GLU A 98 -5.58 25.86 5.92
N ALA A 99 -5.74 24.53 5.87
CA ALA A 99 -4.70 23.60 6.32
C ALA A 99 -3.39 23.75 5.52
N VAL A 100 -3.50 23.93 4.21
CA VAL A 100 -2.37 24.20 3.30
C VAL A 100 -1.65 25.48 3.72
N SER A 101 -2.38 26.58 3.96
CA SER A 101 -1.82 27.86 4.41
C SER A 101 -1.08 27.72 5.75
N VAL A 102 -1.65 27.00 6.71
CA VAL A 102 -1.00 26.74 8.01
C VAL A 102 0.27 25.91 7.83
N VAL A 103 0.24 24.86 7.01
CA VAL A 103 1.40 23.99 6.79
C VAL A 103 2.53 24.72 6.05
N GLU A 104 2.23 25.65 5.15
CA GLU A 104 3.24 26.54 4.56
C GLU A 104 3.93 27.43 5.60
N GLN A 105 3.18 27.97 6.55
CA GLN A 105 3.75 28.73 7.65
C GLN A 105 4.64 27.84 8.54
N MET A 106 4.18 26.63 8.86
CA MET A 106 4.99 25.65 9.60
C MET A 106 6.28 25.28 8.85
N GLN A 107 6.23 25.15 7.51
CA GLN A 107 7.40 24.92 6.70
C GLN A 107 8.39 26.08 6.76
N LYS A 108 7.91 27.33 6.70
CA LYS A 108 8.75 28.54 6.83
C LYS A 108 9.45 28.64 8.18
N ILE A 109 8.77 28.20 9.25
CA ILE A 109 9.34 28.12 10.61
C ILE A 109 10.37 26.98 10.74
N GLY A 110 10.38 26.03 9.81
CA GLY A 110 11.28 24.87 9.83
C GLY A 110 10.72 23.66 10.58
N VAL A 111 9.39 23.57 10.76
CA VAL A 111 8.77 22.39 11.39
C VAL A 111 8.99 21.16 10.52
N HIS A 112 9.47 20.08 11.15
CA HIS A 112 9.77 18.85 10.44
C HIS A 112 8.52 18.19 9.84
N LYS A 113 8.68 17.57 8.66
CA LYS A 113 7.63 16.84 7.90
C LYS A 113 6.87 15.79 8.71
N GLN A 114 7.47 15.25 9.77
CA GLN A 114 6.81 14.30 10.67
C GLN A 114 5.55 14.86 11.34
N ILE A 115 5.52 16.17 11.58
CA ILE A 115 4.40 16.88 12.20
C ILE A 115 3.64 17.70 11.16
N ALA A 116 4.33 18.52 10.36
CA ALA A 116 3.70 19.43 9.40
C ALA A 116 2.75 18.69 8.42
N ASN A 117 3.18 17.56 7.86
CA ASN A 117 2.36 16.81 6.90
C ASN A 117 1.13 16.16 7.54
N ARG A 118 1.02 16.08 8.87
CA ARG A 118 -0.14 15.46 9.55
C ARG A 118 -1.43 16.27 9.40
N LEU A 119 -1.32 17.60 9.32
CA LEU A 119 -2.47 18.47 9.09
C LEU A 119 -3.11 18.26 7.72
N LEU A 120 -2.36 17.72 6.75
CA LEU A 120 -2.83 17.49 5.40
C LEU A 120 -3.51 16.13 5.21
N GLU A 121 -3.40 15.20 6.18
CA GLU A 121 -3.83 13.80 6.03
C GLU A 121 -5.28 13.60 5.54
N PRO A 122 -6.27 14.45 5.91
CA PRO A 122 -7.63 14.33 5.37
C PRO A 122 -7.69 14.40 3.84
N TRP A 123 -6.81 15.16 3.19
CA TRP A 123 -6.79 15.35 1.73
C TRP A 123 -5.73 14.52 1.02
N MET A 124 -4.99 13.67 1.74
CA MET A 124 -3.90 12.89 1.16
C MET A 124 -4.39 11.55 0.60
N TRP A 125 -3.90 11.20 -0.58
CA TRP A 125 -3.87 9.82 -1.05
C TRP A 125 -2.73 9.06 -0.37
N ILE A 126 -2.92 7.76 -0.14
CA ILE A 126 -1.87 6.85 0.32
C ILE A 126 -1.72 5.70 -0.66
N THR A 127 -0.47 5.33 -0.96
CA THR A 127 -0.14 4.11 -1.72
C THR A 127 0.38 3.05 -0.77
N VAL A 128 -0.12 1.82 -0.91
CA VAL A 128 0.20 0.68 -0.07
C VAL A 128 0.48 -0.54 -0.93
N ILE A 129 1.63 -1.17 -0.72
CA ILE A 129 1.92 -2.52 -1.22
C ILE A 129 1.34 -3.50 -0.20
N ALA A 130 0.51 -4.43 -0.63
CA ALA A 130 -0.14 -5.42 0.21
C ALA A 130 -0.03 -6.83 -0.39
N SER A 131 0.49 -7.79 0.39
CA SER A 131 0.61 -9.19 -0.02
C SER A 131 -0.19 -10.11 0.88
N ALA A 132 -0.87 -11.09 0.30
CA ALA A 132 -1.60 -12.12 1.04
C ALA A 132 -1.92 -13.35 0.19
N THR A 133 -2.12 -14.49 0.86
CA THR A 133 -2.66 -15.71 0.24
C THR A 133 -4.16 -15.88 0.43
N ASN A 134 -4.77 -15.09 1.32
CA ASN A 134 -6.20 -15.13 1.59
C ASN A 134 -6.80 -13.72 1.65
N TRP A 135 -7.65 -13.42 0.68
CA TRP A 135 -8.40 -12.16 0.58
C TRP A 135 -9.89 -12.32 0.90
N SER A 136 -10.37 -13.54 1.13
CA SER A 136 -11.79 -13.85 1.24
C SER A 136 -12.46 -13.08 2.37
N ASN A 137 -11.84 -13.02 3.56
CA ASN A 137 -12.38 -12.24 4.67
C ASN A 137 -12.35 -10.72 4.40
N PHE A 138 -11.29 -10.21 3.77
CA PHE A 138 -11.22 -8.80 3.40
C PHE A 138 -12.35 -8.42 2.45
N PHE A 139 -12.58 -9.22 1.40
CA PHE A 139 -13.65 -8.98 0.45
C PHE A 139 -15.04 -9.22 1.03
N ALA A 140 -15.23 -10.22 1.89
CA ALA A 140 -16.51 -10.45 2.55
C ALA A 140 -16.95 -9.23 3.39
N LEU A 141 -16.01 -8.63 4.13
CA LEU A 141 -16.29 -7.49 5.00
C LEU A 141 -16.32 -6.16 4.25
N ARG A 142 -15.44 -5.98 3.24
CA ARG A 142 -15.20 -4.67 2.62
C ARG A 142 -15.83 -4.52 1.25
N CYS A 143 -16.19 -5.59 0.54
CA CYS A 143 -17.07 -5.54 -0.63
C CYS A 143 -18.56 -5.63 -0.22
N HIS A 144 -18.89 -5.18 0.98
CA HIS A 144 -20.25 -5.20 1.53
C HIS A 144 -20.90 -3.81 1.42
N PRO A 145 -22.22 -3.70 1.20
CA PRO A 145 -22.92 -2.41 1.21
C PRO A 145 -22.67 -1.57 2.47
N ASP A 146 -22.66 -2.19 3.65
CA ASP A 146 -22.41 -1.54 4.96
C ASP A 146 -20.93 -1.21 5.21
N ALA A 147 -20.03 -1.48 4.27
CA ALA A 147 -18.66 -1.01 4.39
C ALA A 147 -18.61 0.48 4.06
N GLU A 148 -17.72 1.20 4.77
CA GLU A 148 -17.43 2.60 4.49
C GLU A 148 -17.14 2.78 2.98
N PRO A 149 -17.76 3.75 2.29
CA PRO A 149 -17.74 3.83 0.82
C PRO A 149 -16.35 3.81 0.17
N HIS A 150 -15.35 4.46 0.78
CA HIS A 150 -14.00 4.58 0.22
C HIS A 150 -13.22 3.28 0.37
N ILE A 151 -13.24 2.63 1.55
CA ILE A 151 -12.61 1.30 1.69
C ILE A 151 -13.33 0.26 0.82
N ARG A 152 -14.66 0.38 0.67
CA ARG A 152 -15.44 -0.46 -0.22
C ARG A 152 -15.01 -0.31 -1.67
N LYS A 153 -14.76 0.92 -2.11
CA LYS A 153 -14.29 1.19 -3.48
C LYS A 153 -12.96 0.50 -3.76
N ILE A 154 -11.96 0.69 -2.89
CA ILE A 154 -10.64 0.06 -3.09
C ILE A 154 -10.69 -1.45 -2.97
N ALA A 155 -11.50 -2.01 -2.07
CA ALA A 155 -11.67 -3.46 -1.93
C ALA A 155 -12.27 -4.10 -3.20
N ASN A 156 -13.28 -3.46 -3.78
CA ASN A 156 -13.86 -3.91 -5.05
C ASN A 156 -12.85 -3.83 -6.21
N LEU A 157 -12.07 -2.75 -6.30
CA LEU A 157 -11.02 -2.62 -7.31
C LEU A 157 -9.95 -3.71 -7.15
N ALA A 158 -9.51 -3.98 -5.92
CA ALA A 158 -8.56 -5.05 -5.61
C ALA A 158 -9.11 -6.44 -5.99
N LYS A 159 -10.37 -6.72 -5.66
CA LYS A 159 -11.05 -7.97 -6.04
C LYS A 159 -11.08 -8.15 -7.56
N VAL A 160 -11.48 -7.11 -8.30
CA VAL A 160 -11.49 -7.14 -9.77
C VAL A 160 -10.10 -7.34 -10.34
N ALA A 161 -9.07 -6.66 -9.79
CA ALA A 161 -7.70 -6.80 -10.24
C ALA A 161 -7.19 -8.24 -10.06
N ILE A 162 -7.47 -8.88 -8.92
CA ILE A 162 -7.09 -10.28 -8.67
C ILE A 162 -7.85 -11.24 -9.59
N ILE A 163 -9.16 -11.05 -9.79
CA ILE A 163 -9.97 -11.90 -10.67
C ILE A 163 -9.47 -11.84 -12.11
N LYS A 164 -9.10 -10.65 -12.60
CA LYS A 164 -8.59 -10.45 -13.96
C LYS A 164 -7.15 -10.92 -14.15
N SER A 165 -6.40 -11.09 -13.07
CA SER A 165 -5.01 -11.52 -13.12
C SER A 165 -4.91 -13.04 -13.29
N SER A 166 -3.96 -13.46 -14.12
CA SER A 166 -3.59 -14.87 -14.30
C SER A 166 -2.31 -15.14 -13.50
N PRO A 167 -2.34 -16.05 -12.50
CA PRO A 167 -1.17 -16.34 -11.70
C PRO A 167 -0.09 -17.04 -12.53
N GLN A 168 1.17 -16.69 -12.28
CA GLN A 168 2.31 -17.48 -12.71
C GLN A 168 2.35 -18.77 -11.87
N ILE A 169 2.34 -19.93 -12.53
CA ILE A 169 2.57 -21.20 -11.85
C ILE A 169 4.05 -21.30 -11.52
N LEU A 170 4.36 -21.51 -10.24
CA LEU A 170 5.71 -21.68 -9.76
C LEU A 170 6.04 -23.15 -9.53
N GLU A 171 7.31 -23.49 -9.69
CA GLU A 171 7.89 -24.75 -9.22
C GLU A 171 8.50 -24.60 -7.82
N ALA A 172 8.74 -25.73 -7.16
CA ALA A 172 9.44 -25.76 -5.88
C ALA A 172 10.77 -24.98 -5.95
N GLY A 173 11.00 -24.07 -5.00
CA GLY A 173 12.19 -23.23 -4.94
C GLY A 173 12.15 -21.95 -5.78
N GLN A 174 11.15 -21.76 -6.64
CA GLN A 174 10.95 -20.49 -7.35
C GLN A 174 10.32 -19.42 -6.44
N TRP A 175 10.41 -18.16 -6.85
CA TRP A 175 10.04 -17.02 -6.01
C TRP A 175 8.88 -16.20 -6.55
N HIS A 176 7.99 -15.80 -5.64
CA HIS A 176 7.07 -14.69 -5.81
C HIS A 176 7.80 -13.37 -5.55
N LEU A 177 8.00 -12.56 -6.59
CA LEU A 177 8.80 -11.34 -6.55
C LEU A 177 8.03 -10.13 -7.12
N PRO A 178 7.38 -9.30 -6.27
CA PRO A 178 6.77 -8.07 -6.75
C PRO A 178 7.80 -7.06 -7.24
N LEU A 179 7.39 -6.21 -8.18
CA LEU A 179 8.23 -5.14 -8.75
C LEU A 179 9.53 -5.65 -9.39
N ILE A 180 9.48 -6.82 -10.04
CA ILE A 180 10.48 -7.33 -10.98
C ILE A 180 9.83 -7.47 -12.37
N GLY A 181 10.65 -7.63 -13.42
CA GLY A 181 10.19 -7.85 -14.80
C GLY A 181 10.15 -6.56 -15.62
N PHE A 182 10.91 -5.55 -15.19
CA PHE A 182 11.11 -4.33 -15.93
C PHE A 182 12.36 -4.42 -16.83
N ASP A 183 12.44 -3.56 -17.84
CA ASP A 183 13.63 -3.46 -18.71
C ASP A 183 14.92 -3.35 -17.90
N GLY A 184 15.87 -4.25 -18.17
CA GLY A 184 17.13 -4.39 -17.45
C GLY A 184 17.12 -5.48 -16.38
N ASP A 185 15.95 -5.90 -15.88
CA ASP A 185 15.84 -6.97 -14.87
C ASP A 185 16.23 -8.35 -15.43
N GLU A 186 16.25 -8.52 -16.76
CA GLU A 186 16.72 -9.74 -17.42
C GLU A 186 18.20 -10.05 -17.13
N LYS A 187 18.98 -9.01 -16.77
CA LYS A 187 20.40 -9.14 -16.42
C LYS A 187 20.64 -9.48 -14.95
N LEU A 188 19.60 -9.43 -14.11
CA LEU A 188 19.70 -9.74 -12.69
C LEU A 188 19.92 -11.24 -12.49
N THR A 189 20.95 -11.57 -11.74
CA THR A 189 21.18 -12.94 -11.27
C THR A 189 20.05 -13.37 -10.31
N THR A 190 19.86 -14.68 -10.15
CA THR A 190 18.86 -15.22 -9.22
C THR A 190 19.04 -14.70 -7.79
N ILE A 191 20.29 -14.45 -7.38
CA ILE A 191 20.65 -13.97 -6.03
C ILE A 191 20.26 -12.50 -5.85
N GLU A 192 20.36 -11.67 -6.89
CA GLU A 192 20.07 -10.23 -6.80
C GLU A 192 18.56 -9.92 -6.83
N ARG A 193 17.75 -10.77 -7.47
CA ARG A 193 16.33 -10.49 -7.69
C ARG A 193 15.53 -10.31 -6.40
N VAL A 194 15.84 -11.06 -5.34
CA VAL A 194 15.14 -10.97 -4.05
C VAL A 194 15.45 -9.62 -3.37
N PRO A 195 16.73 -9.25 -3.10
CA PRO A 195 17.09 -7.94 -2.57
C PRO A 195 16.54 -6.77 -3.37
N VAL A 196 16.61 -6.83 -4.70
CA VAL A 196 16.07 -5.78 -5.58
C VAL A 196 14.56 -5.63 -5.41
N SER A 197 13.82 -6.74 -5.43
CA SER A 197 12.37 -6.72 -5.18
C SER A 197 12.04 -6.10 -3.81
N THR A 198 12.77 -6.50 -2.76
CA THR A 198 12.60 -5.96 -1.41
C THR A 198 12.90 -4.46 -1.33
N GLY A 199 14.02 -4.01 -1.91
CA GLY A 199 14.39 -2.60 -1.97
C GLY A 199 13.34 -1.76 -2.70
N ARG A 200 12.79 -2.27 -3.81
CA ARG A 200 11.69 -1.61 -4.54
C ARG A 200 10.41 -1.55 -3.68
N CYS A 201 10.04 -2.61 -2.98
CA CYS A 201 8.91 -2.59 -2.04
C CYS A 201 9.11 -1.55 -0.92
N ALA A 202 10.33 -1.39 -0.41
CA ALA A 202 10.65 -0.38 0.59
C ALA A 202 10.49 1.07 0.09
N ARG A 203 10.60 1.29 -1.22
CA ARG A 203 10.52 2.61 -1.87
C ARG A 203 9.10 3.03 -2.24
N VAL A 204 8.06 2.45 -1.64
CA VAL A 204 6.65 2.83 -1.88
C VAL A 204 6.39 4.35 -1.74
N SER A 205 7.15 5.06 -0.88
CA SER A 205 7.09 6.52 -0.74
C SER A 205 7.73 7.32 -1.89
N TYR A 206 8.64 6.71 -2.67
CA TYR A 206 9.51 7.39 -3.62
C TYR A 206 9.28 6.97 -5.07
N LEU A 207 8.80 5.75 -5.30
CA LEU A 207 8.60 5.17 -6.64
C LEU A 207 7.48 5.85 -7.43
N THR A 208 6.67 6.70 -6.80
CA THR A 208 5.59 7.38 -7.50
C THR A 208 6.07 8.45 -8.49
N HIS A 209 7.32 8.95 -8.43
CA HIS A 209 7.70 10.15 -9.22
C HIS A 209 9.04 10.15 -9.98
N ASP A 210 9.75 9.03 -10.19
CA ASP A 210 10.99 9.19 -10.99
C ASP A 210 11.43 8.06 -11.89
N GLY A 211 10.71 6.93 -11.98
CA GLY A 211 10.98 5.87 -12.98
C GLY A 211 12.39 5.25 -12.96
N LYS A 212 13.32 5.78 -12.15
CA LYS A 212 14.71 5.37 -12.05
C LYS A 212 14.81 4.20 -11.10
N ARG A 213 14.88 3.03 -11.72
CA ARG A 213 15.24 1.76 -11.08
C ARG A 213 16.75 1.66 -11.15
N ASP A 214 17.38 1.80 -10.00
CA ASP A 214 18.81 1.58 -9.85
C ASP A 214 18.97 0.33 -8.99
N VAL A 215 19.43 -0.74 -9.64
CA VAL A 215 19.63 -2.05 -9.03
C VAL A 215 20.54 -1.95 -7.80
N ARG A 216 21.62 -1.16 -7.89
CA ARG A 216 22.56 -1.01 -6.77
C ARG A 216 21.90 -0.27 -5.62
N ALA A 217 21.18 0.81 -5.91
CA ALA A 217 20.46 1.54 -4.87
C ALA A 217 19.38 0.70 -4.17
N ASP A 218 18.72 -0.21 -4.91
CA ASP A 218 17.73 -1.13 -4.35
C ASP A 218 18.39 -2.17 -3.42
N ILE A 219 19.55 -2.74 -3.82
CA ILE A 219 20.35 -3.65 -2.99
C ILE A 219 20.92 -2.93 -1.76
N ASP A 220 21.52 -1.75 -1.93
CA ASP A 220 22.06 -0.95 -0.82
C ASP A 220 20.97 -0.55 0.18
N LEU A 221 19.75 -0.29 -0.30
CA LEU A 221 18.61 -0.06 0.58
C LEU A 221 18.20 -1.33 1.32
N HIS A 222 18.12 -2.47 0.63
CA HIS A 222 17.86 -3.77 1.26
C HIS A 222 18.83 -4.03 2.41
N ASP A 223 20.14 -3.92 2.18
CA ASP A 223 21.16 -4.25 3.18
C ASP A 223 21.09 -3.33 4.41
N ARG A 224 20.85 -2.03 4.19
CA ARG A 224 20.62 -1.08 5.30
C ARG A 224 19.38 -1.42 6.11
N LEU A 225 18.31 -1.92 5.48
CA LEU A 225 17.09 -2.30 6.19
C LEU A 225 17.27 -3.57 7.02
N VAL A 226 18.06 -4.53 6.54
CA VAL A 226 18.48 -5.70 7.33
C VAL A 226 19.21 -5.24 8.58
N GLN A 227 20.22 -4.36 8.43
CA GLN A 227 21.00 -3.83 9.55
C GLN A 227 20.14 -3.05 10.55
N ALA A 228 19.14 -2.31 10.07
CA ALA A 228 18.22 -1.52 10.89
C ALA A 228 17.08 -2.34 11.52
N GLY A 229 16.95 -3.63 11.21
CA GLY A 229 15.81 -4.45 11.64
C GLY A 229 14.46 -3.98 11.10
N HIS A 230 14.46 -3.30 9.94
CA HIS A 230 13.24 -2.78 9.34
C HIS A 230 12.61 -3.81 8.39
N TRP A 231 11.85 -4.73 8.97
CA TRP A 231 11.46 -5.98 8.31
C TRP A 231 10.23 -5.93 7.42
N SER A 232 9.39 -4.88 7.47
CA SER A 232 8.14 -4.87 6.68
C SER A 232 8.35 -5.10 5.16
N PRO A 233 9.37 -4.53 4.49
CA PRO A 233 9.58 -4.76 3.05
C PRO A 233 9.89 -6.21 2.68
N PHE A 234 10.42 -6.99 3.62
CA PHE A 234 10.83 -8.38 3.45
C PHE A 234 9.65 -9.35 3.57
N GLU A 235 8.46 -8.84 3.89
CA GLU A 235 7.25 -9.66 4.00
C GLU A 235 6.56 -9.87 2.65
N HIS A 236 7.02 -9.22 1.58
CA HIS A 236 6.38 -9.26 0.27
C HIS A 236 6.94 -10.33 -0.67
N GLN A 237 8.20 -10.73 -0.48
CA GLN A 237 8.87 -11.78 -1.25
C GLN A 237 8.67 -13.13 -0.56
N ALA A 238 8.38 -14.18 -1.33
CA ALA A 238 8.26 -15.52 -0.79
C ALA A 238 8.70 -16.59 -1.78
N MET A 239 9.37 -17.62 -1.29
CA MET A 239 9.75 -18.79 -2.08
C MET A 239 8.64 -19.84 -2.01
N ALA A 240 8.31 -20.47 -3.14
CA ALA A 240 7.52 -21.69 -3.20
C ALA A 240 8.27 -22.79 -2.44
N ALA A 241 7.71 -23.22 -1.31
CA ALA A 241 8.42 -24.08 -0.37
C ALA A 241 8.57 -25.50 -0.95
N PRO A 242 9.80 -26.03 -1.12
CA PRO A 242 10.00 -27.39 -1.64
C PRO A 242 9.34 -28.47 -0.76
N THR A 243 9.27 -28.20 0.54
CA THR A 243 8.51 -28.97 1.53
C THR A 243 7.69 -28.01 2.38
N ARG A 244 6.64 -28.50 3.04
CA ARG A 244 5.86 -27.68 3.98
C ARG A 244 6.78 -27.02 5.02
N SER A 245 6.65 -25.72 5.20
CA SER A 245 7.51 -24.92 6.06
C SER A 245 6.71 -24.14 7.12
N SER A 246 7.28 -23.98 8.31
CA SER A 246 6.75 -23.05 9.33
C SER A 246 7.15 -21.59 9.07
N ALA A 247 8.10 -21.35 8.15
CA ALA A 247 8.63 -20.03 7.80
C ALA A 247 7.73 -19.25 6.82
N GLY A 248 6.46 -19.62 6.67
CA GLY A 248 5.53 -18.96 5.75
C GLY A 248 4.91 -17.66 6.27
N GLY A 249 5.06 -17.34 7.56
CA GLY A 249 4.38 -16.19 8.16
C GLY A 249 2.86 -16.26 7.94
N ASN A 250 2.26 -15.16 7.48
CA ASN A 250 0.84 -15.08 7.11
C ASN A 250 0.48 -15.76 5.78
N PHE A 251 1.46 -16.26 5.01
CA PHE A 251 1.21 -16.90 3.71
C PHE A 251 0.92 -18.41 3.81
N GLY A 252 1.20 -19.02 4.96
CA GLY A 252 0.98 -20.44 5.21
C GLY A 252 2.10 -21.34 4.70
N SER A 253 1.96 -22.65 4.93
CA SER A 253 3.09 -23.59 4.84
C SER A 253 3.64 -23.90 3.44
N ARG A 254 2.96 -23.43 2.39
CA ARG A 254 3.40 -23.56 0.99
C ARG A 254 4.43 -22.52 0.58
N TRP A 255 4.65 -21.52 1.42
CA TRP A 255 5.54 -20.41 1.16
C TRP A 255 6.60 -20.32 2.25
N ILE A 256 7.79 -19.84 1.89
CA ILE A 256 8.81 -19.36 2.83
C ILE A 256 8.91 -17.85 2.61
N GLN A 257 8.39 -17.07 3.55
CA GLN A 257 8.43 -15.61 3.49
C GLN A 257 9.86 -15.13 3.72
N TYR A 258 10.36 -14.20 2.90
CA TYR A 258 11.77 -13.82 2.91
C TYR A 258 12.24 -13.31 4.28
N ARG A 259 11.42 -12.48 4.95
CA ARG A 259 11.63 -12.05 6.34
C ARG A 259 11.99 -13.19 7.29
N LYS A 260 11.34 -14.35 7.15
CA LYS A 260 11.52 -15.52 8.04
C LYS A 260 12.81 -16.29 7.80
N THR A 261 13.59 -15.90 6.78
CA THR A 261 14.91 -16.48 6.51
C THR A 261 16.04 -15.77 7.27
N PHE A 262 15.76 -14.62 7.90
CA PHE A 262 16.73 -13.85 8.66
C PHE A 262 16.73 -14.22 10.14
N GLU A 263 17.91 -14.50 10.68
CA GLU A 263 18.08 -14.65 12.12
C GLU A 263 17.84 -13.32 12.85
N GLY A 264 17.03 -13.36 13.91
CA GLY A 264 16.76 -12.16 14.72
C GLY A 264 15.70 -11.21 14.14
N GLU A 265 14.83 -11.66 13.25
CA GLU A 265 13.65 -10.88 12.75
C GLU A 265 12.65 -10.44 13.84
N CYS A 266 12.86 -10.91 15.08
CA CYS A 266 12.11 -10.59 16.30
C CYS A 266 12.94 -9.87 17.38
N ARG A 267 14.18 -9.45 17.08
CA ARG A 267 15.04 -8.72 18.03
C ARG A 267 14.59 -7.27 18.24
#